data_AF-A0A2W4SI48-F1
#
_entry.id   AF-A0A2W4SI48-F1
#
_cell.length_a   1.000
_cell.length_b   1.000
_cell.length_c   1.000
_cell.angle_alpha   90.00
_cell.angle_beta   90.00
_cell.angle_gamma   90.00
#
_symmetry.space_group_name_H-M   'P 1'
#
loop_
_entity.id
_entity.type
_entity.pdbx_description
1 polymer ?
#
loop_
_entity_poly.entity_id
_entity_poly.type
_entity_poly.pdbx_seq_one_letter_code
_entity_poly.pdbx_strand_id
1 'polypeptide(L)' 'MASIKKLLREEAGVKLFKVGEPKSYGRAGGCHYRISMMRQNQPRGLADISETEDAFDPEVIASLMDRVVQQVMSRTQHRP' A
#
# COMPACT_ATOMS: atom_id res chain seq x y z
N MET A 1 16.36 13.85 1.63
CA MET A 1 16.58 12.56 2.32
C MET A 1 15.59 11.55 1.77
N ALA A 2 16.06 10.46 1.14
CA ALA A 2 15.17 9.50 0.49
C ALA A 2 14.65 8.47 1.50
N SER A 3 13.31 8.35 1.60
CA SER A 3 12.65 7.26 2.34
C SER A 3 12.82 5.94 1.58
N ILE A 4 13.25 4.88 2.26
CA ILE A 4 13.39 3.55 1.65
C ILE A 4 12.00 2.90 1.66
N LYS A 5 11.42 2.66 0.49
CA LYS A 5 10.15 1.94 0.36
C LYS A 5 10.40 0.50 -0.04
N LYS A 6 9.93 -0.45 0.75
CA LYS A 6 9.95 -1.89 0.44
C LYS A 6 8.52 -2.37 0.25
N LEU A 7 8.23 -2.97 -0.91
CA LEU A 7 6.96 -3.68 -1.14
C LEU A 7 6.96 -4.96 -0.30
N LEU A 8 5.92 -5.15 0.52
CA LEU A 8 5.74 -6.35 1.34
C LEU A 8 4.72 -7.31 0.72
N ARG A 9 3.60 -6.77 0.25
CA ARG A 9 2.49 -7.55 -0.31
C ARG A 9 1.77 -6.75 -1.39
N GLU A 10 1.26 -7.43 -2.41
CA GLU A 10 0.45 -6.84 -3.48
C GLU A 10 -0.67 -7.81 -3.86
N GLU A 11 -1.91 -7.33 -3.87
CA GLU A 11 -3.10 -8.13 -4.20
C GLU A 11 -4.24 -7.23 -4.69
N ALA A 12 -4.95 -7.63 -5.76
CA ALA A 12 -6.09 -6.88 -6.31
C ALA A 12 -5.83 -5.38 -6.58
N GLY A 13 -4.59 -5.00 -6.92
CA GLY A 13 -4.20 -3.59 -7.12
C GLY A 13 -3.97 -2.81 -5.82
N VAL A 14 -4.05 -3.46 -4.66
CA VAL A 14 -3.68 -2.97 -3.33
C VAL A 14 -2.24 -3.38 -3.03
N LYS A 15 -1.43 -2.44 -2.57
CA LYS A 15 0.01 -2.62 -2.29
C LYS A 15 0.33 -2.20 -0.88
N LEU A 16 0.97 -3.08 -0.14
CA LEU A 16 1.49 -2.82 1.20
C LEU A 16 2.98 -2.49 1.12
N PHE A 17 3.35 -1.30 1.58
CA PHE A 17 4.74 -0.86 1.66
C PHE A 17 5.20 -0.69 3.11
N LYS A 18 6.41 -1.13 3.40
CA LYS A 18 7.18 -0.66 4.55
C LYS A 18 8.01 0.54 4.12
N VAL A 19 7.83 1.66 4.82
CA VAL A 19 8.56 2.90 4.56
C VAL A 19 9.52 3.13 5.71
N GLY A 20 10.81 2.97 5.44
CA GLY A 20 11.88 3.33 6.35
C GLY A 20 12.18 4.82 6.24
N GLU A 21 12.14 5.50 7.37
CA GLU A 21 12.57 6.89 7.48
C GLU A 21 14.08 6.93 7.72
N PRO A 22 14.84 7.70 6.92
CA PRO A 22 16.26 7.80 7.10
C PRO A 22 16.59 8.40 8.47
N LYS A 23 17.55 7.78 9.17
CA LYS A 23 18.15 8.37 10.36
C LYS A 23 18.71 9.75 10.00
N SER A 24 18.11 10.79 10.57
CA SER A 24 18.66 12.14 10.55
C SER A 24 19.48 12.34 11.82
N TYR A 25 20.55 13.16 11.76
CA TYR A 25 21.44 13.41 12.88
C TYR A 25 20.64 13.72 14.16
N GLY A 26 20.73 12.83 15.15
CA GLY A 26 20.04 12.95 16.45
C GLY A 26 18.65 12.31 16.56
N ARG A 27 18.08 11.70 15.51
CA ARG A 27 16.80 10.96 15.59
C ARG A 27 16.95 9.50 15.18
N ALA A 28 16.37 8.60 15.98
CA ALA A 28 16.17 7.21 15.57
C ALA A 28 15.32 7.20 14.30
N GLY A 29 15.75 6.44 13.29
CA GLY A 29 14.99 6.26 12.06
C GLY A 29 13.74 5.46 12.39
N GLY A 30 12.58 6.00 12.04
CA GLY A 30 11.31 5.33 12.18
C GLY A 30 11.06 4.36 11.03
N CYS A 31 10.07 3.49 11.21
CA CYS A 31 9.40 2.87 10.08
C CYS A 31 7.90 3.00 10.25
N HIS A 32 7.21 3.24 9.15
CA HIS A 32 5.76 3.18 9.08
C HIS A 32 5.35 2.30 7.89
N TYR A 33 4.10 1.91 7.89
CA TYR A 33 3.51 1.06 6.86
C TYR A 33 2.48 1.86 6.09
N ARG A 34 2.36 1.59 4.79
CA ARG A 34 1.46 2.33 3.90
C ARG A 34 0.77 1.39 2.96
N ILE A 35 -0.56 1.46 2.93
CA ILE A 35 -1.39 0.80 1.93
C ILE A 35 -1.62 1.77 0.78
N SER A 36 -1.35 1.35 -0.45
CA SER A 36 -1.65 2.08 -1.68
C SER A 36 -2.65 1.29 -2.50
N MET A 37 -3.74 1.91 -2.93
CA MET A 37 -4.81 1.25 -3.69
C MET A 37 -5.16 2.07 -4.93
N MET A 38 -5.81 1.42 -5.90
CA MET A 38 -6.32 2.08 -7.11
C MET A 38 -7.60 2.90 -6.87
N ARG A 39 -8.36 2.59 -5.80
CA ARG A 39 -9.57 3.34 -5.43
C ARG A 39 -9.19 4.73 -4.92
N GLN A 40 -10.10 5.69 -5.09
CA GLN A 40 -9.88 7.10 -4.74
C GLN A 40 -9.86 7.39 -3.22
N ASN A 41 -9.91 6.37 -2.38
CA ASN A 41 -9.71 6.53 -0.94
C ASN A 41 -8.23 6.76 -0.66
N GLN A 42 -7.91 7.75 0.17
CA GLN A 42 -6.52 8.10 0.46
C GLN A 42 -5.78 6.90 1.06
N PRO A 43 -4.50 6.71 0.72
CA PRO A 43 -3.67 5.66 1.30
C PRO A 43 -3.60 5.84 2.82
N ARG A 44 -4.02 4.84 3.57
CA ARG A 44 -3.87 4.82 5.04
C ARG A 44 -2.40 4.55 5.36
N GLY A 45 -1.77 5.53 6.01
CA GLY A 45 -0.48 5.36 6.67
C GLY A 45 -0.73 4.86 8.09
N LEU A 46 -0.13 3.73 8.46
CA LEU A 46 -0.30 3.08 9.75
C LEU A 46 1.07 2.87 10.39
N ALA A 47 1.15 3.01 11.72
CA ALA A 47 2.41 2.95 12.44
C ALA A 47 2.87 1.50 12.65
N ASP A 48 1.93 0.57 12.79
CA ASP A 48 2.17 -0.84 13.08
C ASP A 48 1.88 -1.74 11.87
N ILE A 49 2.64 -2.83 11.73
CA ILE A 49 2.38 -3.86 10.75
C ILE A 49 1.05 -4.57 11.03
N SER A 50 0.71 -4.83 12.30
CA SER A 50 -0.51 -5.54 12.68
C SER A 50 -1.75 -4.78 12.21
N GLU A 51 -1.83 -3.48 12.55
CA GLU A 51 -2.93 -2.62 12.10
C GLU A 51 -3.01 -2.54 10.57
N THR A 52 -1.85 -2.61 9.91
CA THR A 52 -1.79 -2.53 8.45
C THR A 52 -2.22 -3.82 7.78
N GLU A 53 -1.88 -4.98 8.34
CA GLU A 53 -2.36 -6.27 7.87
C GLU A 53 -3.86 -6.40 8.08
N ASP A 54 -4.37 -5.99 9.25
CA ASP A 54 -5.81 -5.96 9.55
C ASP A 54 -6.58 -5.02 8.61
N ALA A 55 -5.96 -3.91 8.18
CA ALA A 55 -6.55 -2.98 7.22
C ALA A 55 -6.34 -3.41 5.75
N PHE A 56 -5.43 -4.35 5.46
CA PHE A 56 -5.10 -4.77 4.10
C PHE A 56 -6.21 -5.64 3.49
N ASP A 57 -6.61 -6.70 4.20
CA ASP A 57 -7.63 -7.64 3.73
C ASP A 57 -8.98 -6.98 3.40
N PRO A 58 -9.56 -6.06 4.21
CA PRO A 58 -10.80 -5.39 3.84
C PRO A 58 -10.63 -4.49 2.61
N GLU A 59 -9.46 -3.87 2.40
CA GLU A 59 -9.19 -3.05 1.21
C GLU A 59 -9.01 -3.91 -0.05
N VAL A 60 -8.44 -5.11 0.08
CA VAL A 60 -8.38 -6.11 -1.01
C VAL A 60 -9.78 -6.54 -1.40
N ILE A 61 -10.62 -6.92 -0.45
CA ILE A 61 -12.02 -7.31 -0.72
C ILE A 61 -12.77 -6.15 -1.38
N ALA A 62 -12.63 -4.94 -0.84
CA ALA A 62 -13.27 -3.76 -1.38
C ALA A 62 -12.80 -3.42 -2.81
N SER A 63 -11.52 -3.66 -3.11
CA SER A 63 -10.94 -3.47 -4.46
C SER A 63 -11.40 -4.55 -5.43
N LEU A 64 -11.52 -5.80 -4.98
CA LEU A 64 -12.08 -6.90 -5.78
C LEU A 64 -13.55 -6.66 -6.12
N MET A 65 -14.31 -5.99 -5.27
CA MET A 65 -15.72 -5.67 -5.54
C MET A 65 -15.92 -4.38 -6.35
N ASP A 66 -14.87 -3.58 -6.53
CA ASP A 66 -14.96 -2.32 -7.27
C ASP A 66 -14.86 -2.55 -8.79
N ARG A 67 -15.95 -2.24 -9.50
CA ARG A 67 -16.02 -2.40 -10.96
C ARG A 67 -15.02 -1.53 -11.73
N VAL A 68 -14.68 -0.34 -11.22
CA VAL A 68 -13.68 0.54 -11.84
C VAL A 68 -12.30 -0.08 -11.69
N VAL A 69 -11.98 -0.63 -10.51
CA VAL A 69 -10.71 -1.35 -10.29
C VAL A 69 -10.63 -2.58 -11.19
N GLN A 70 -11.67 -3.41 -11.25
CA GLN A 70 -11.72 -4.56 -12.17
C GLN A 70 -11.51 -4.15 -13.64
N GLN A 71 -12.12 -3.05 -14.07
CA GLN A 71 -11.98 -2.53 -15.43
C GLN A 71 -10.56 -2.00 -15.72
N VAL A 72 -9.91 -1.37 -14.73
CA VAL A 72 -8.52 -0.91 -14.87
C VAL A 72 -7.55 -2.09 -14.85
N MET A 73 -7.74 -3.08 -13.98
CA MET A 73 -6.89 -4.26 -13.90
C MET A 73 -6.96 -5.11 -15.17
N SER A 74 -8.16 -5.32 -15.71
CA SER A 74 -8.34 -6.02 -16.99
C SER A 74 -7.66 -5.32 -18.17
N ARG A 75 -7.66 -3.98 -18.19
CA ARG A 75 -6.88 -3.20 -19.18
C ARG A 75 -5.38 -3.28 -18.97
N THR A 76 -4.92 -3.42 -17.73
CA THR A 76 -3.49 -3.50 -17.40
C THR A 76 -2.89 -4.87 -17.77
N GLN A 77 -3.68 -5.95 -17.71
CA GLN A 77 -3.29 -7.28 -18.19
C GLN A 77 -3.30 -7.42 -19.72
N HIS A 78 -3.96 -6.51 -20.43
CA HIS A 78 -4.03 -6.49 -21.90
C HIS A 78 -3.15 -5.40 -22.52
N ARG A 79 -1.87 -5.35 -22.10
CA ARG A 79 -0.84 -4.60 -22.83
C ARG A 79 0.04 -5.61 -23.58
N PRO A 80 -0.03 -5.67 -24.94
CA PRO A 80 0.79 -6.57 -25.74
C PRO A 80 2.29 -6.22 -25.65
#